data_AF-A0A7S4MXZ3-F1
#
_entry.id   AF-A0A7S4MXZ3-F1
#
_cell.length_a   1.000
_cell.length_b   1.000
_cell.length_c   1.000
_cell.angle_alpha   90.00
_cell.angle_beta   90.00
_cell.angle_gamma   90.00
#
_symmetry.space_group_name_H-M   'P 1'
#
loop_
_entity.id
_entity.type
_entity.pdbx_description
1 polymer ?
#
loop_
_entity_poly.entity_id
_entity_poly.type
_entity_poly.pdbx_seq_one_letter_code
_entity_poly.pdbx_strand_id
1 'polypeptide(L)'
;MTSSMSSPEVLVLVFLLLATAQAFSVQAPPSSPLPSPSAAASTKKNDKPQRVKPIPYIATTSSKEHGRALAQFIREGDSVLELGTQLDASSETILNGIGSTGSAVLVDVQRTETNSGRTSQGSRNVNKFLAAGRQDIEGDGLIAAENYEYIEIEQFSLWKSILDNHDSPFDVLVLDATAMLGNDLGLTSLSVIAEFVDDMMRKESRPRVVLVKSKAVASLARRLVHAQRLFDGTILRDLTSPSRDGRPYIIAGVGVEEYRRTIPHVVKEGDKIVEVGCFSGTTTALVHESANPQKQGYCIGVDIGPRIIERAKREHPSMKFAVGDGFKSLELMRIKQQCYPEHSSDKMLEGFDVIYADIGGLSGPDGLTDSLSLLDGLGYALEPRCIIIKSLCMRRLASSLRSYSELWEQSKEREAKAS
;
A
#
# COMPACT_ATOMS: atom_id res chain seq x y z
N MET A 1 -15.30 50.99 -1.29
CA MET A 1 -15.72 50.66 0.09
C MET A 1 -15.32 49.21 0.34
N THR A 2 -14.13 49.04 0.93
CA THR A 2 -13.47 47.76 1.17
C THR A 2 -13.39 47.54 2.68
N SER A 3 -14.17 46.60 3.22
CA SER A 3 -14.07 46.22 4.64
C SER A 3 -13.14 45.01 4.78
N SER A 4 -11.97 45.24 5.37
CA SER A 4 -11.06 44.21 5.84
C SER A 4 -11.58 43.60 7.14
N MET A 5 -11.82 42.29 7.17
CA MET A 5 -11.94 41.54 8.43
C MET A 5 -10.56 41.05 8.85
N SER A 6 -9.99 41.70 9.86
CA SER A 6 -8.87 41.19 10.64
C SER A 6 -9.42 40.62 11.95
N SER A 7 -9.52 39.30 12.07
CA SER A 7 -9.81 38.66 13.37
C SER A 7 -8.48 38.30 14.07
N PRO A 8 -8.31 38.58 15.38
CA PRO A 8 -7.06 38.30 16.10
C PRO A 8 -6.91 36.84 16.56
N GLU A 9 -7.85 35.95 16.21
CA GLU A 9 -7.95 34.62 16.81
C GLU A 9 -7.01 33.59 16.18
N VAL A 10 -6.48 33.85 14.98
CA VAL A 10 -5.54 32.94 14.30
C VAL A 10 -4.11 33.05 14.88
N LEU A 11 -3.76 34.16 15.56
CA LEU A 11 -2.42 34.33 16.13
C LEU A 11 -2.21 33.58 17.45
N VAL A 12 -3.28 33.27 18.18
CA VAL A 12 -3.20 32.57 19.48
C VAL A 12 -2.93 31.07 19.30
N LEU A 13 -3.41 30.47 18.21
CA LEU A 13 -3.20 29.05 17.91
C LEU A 13 -1.75 28.75 17.48
N VAL A 14 -1.08 29.71 16.81
CA VAL A 14 0.32 29.56 16.37
C VAL A 14 1.31 29.73 17.54
N PHE A 15 0.98 30.54 18.55
CA PHE A 15 1.81 30.67 19.76
C PHE A 15 1.68 29.49 20.72
N LEU A 16 0.53 28.82 20.81
CA LEU A 16 0.38 27.64 21.67
C LEU A 16 1.13 26.40 21.15
N LEU A 17 1.31 26.27 19.83
CA LEU A 17 2.06 25.15 19.21
C LEU A 17 3.59 25.32 19.27
N LEU A 18 4.10 26.54 19.53
CA LEU A 18 5.53 26.81 19.71
C LEU A 18 5.97 26.78 21.19
N ALA A 19 5.05 26.92 22.14
CA ALA A 19 5.36 26.92 23.57
C ALA A 19 5.49 25.53 24.21
N THR A 20 4.98 24.47 23.57
CA THR A 20 5.09 23.09 24.07
C THR A 20 6.40 22.39 23.69
N ALA A 21 7.27 23.04 22.91
CA ALA A 21 8.57 22.49 22.50
C ALA A 21 9.77 22.91 23.38
N GLN A 22 9.57 23.70 24.46
CA GLN A 22 10.67 24.20 25.31
C GLN A 22 10.53 23.94 26.82
N ALA A 23 9.59 23.12 27.28
CA ALA A 23 9.39 22.87 28.71
C ALA A 23 9.60 21.41 29.13
N PHE A 24 10.77 20.85 28.87
CA PHE A 24 11.32 19.70 29.62
C PHE A 24 12.84 19.80 29.72
N SER A 25 13.32 20.76 30.52
CA SER A 25 14.67 20.71 31.09
C SER A 25 14.54 20.30 32.55
N VAL A 26 14.51 19.00 32.80
CA VAL A 26 14.57 18.44 34.15
C VAL A 26 15.98 18.64 34.68
N GLN A 27 16.14 19.47 35.71
CA GLN A 27 17.37 19.56 36.49
C GLN A 27 17.66 18.21 37.14
N ALA A 28 18.83 17.63 36.84
CA ALA A 28 19.31 16.42 37.49
C ALA A 28 19.62 16.69 38.98
N PRO A 29 19.21 15.82 39.91
CA PRO A 29 19.58 15.94 41.31
C PRO A 29 21.08 15.62 41.52
N PRO A 30 21.69 16.11 42.61
CA PRO A 30 23.11 15.91 42.89
C PRO A 30 23.43 14.42 43.09
N SER A 31 24.48 13.97 42.41
CA SER A 31 25.02 12.61 42.45
C SER A 31 25.51 12.24 43.84
N SER A 32 24.90 11.21 44.44
CA SER A 32 25.46 10.48 45.58
C SER A 32 26.52 9.48 45.09
N PRO A 33 27.57 9.19 45.89
CA PRO A 33 28.63 8.28 45.49
C PRO A 33 28.10 6.84 45.35
N LEU A 34 28.36 6.25 44.19
CA LEU A 34 28.00 4.88 43.83
C LEU A 34 28.82 3.86 44.65
N PRO A 35 28.21 2.77 45.15
CA PRO A 35 28.94 1.64 45.70
C PRO A 35 29.74 0.92 44.60
N SER A 36 30.90 0.41 44.99
CA SER A 36 31.86 -0.33 44.16
C SER A 36 31.22 -1.58 43.52
N PRO A 37 31.52 -1.89 42.24
CA PRO A 37 30.90 -2.99 41.53
C PRO A 37 31.46 -4.34 42.03
N SER A 38 30.61 -5.09 42.73
CA SER A 38 30.79 -6.53 42.95
C SER A 38 30.67 -7.28 41.62
N ALA A 39 31.73 -7.99 41.24
CA ALA A 39 31.83 -8.79 40.03
C ALA A 39 30.88 -10.00 40.08
N ALA A 40 29.67 -9.83 39.56
CA ALA A 40 28.80 -10.93 39.14
C ALA A 40 28.57 -10.81 37.63
N ALA A 41 29.36 -11.57 36.87
CA ALA A 41 29.22 -11.68 35.42
C ALA A 41 27.92 -12.43 35.07
N SER A 42 26.82 -11.69 34.93
CA SER A 42 25.60 -12.23 34.32
C SER A 42 25.69 -12.08 32.80
N THR A 43 25.78 -13.20 32.10
CA THR A 43 25.62 -13.30 30.65
C THR A 43 24.19 -12.91 30.27
N LYS A 44 23.92 -11.61 30.15
CA LYS A 44 22.69 -11.11 29.50
C LYS A 44 22.77 -11.51 28.03
N LYS A 45 22.10 -12.60 27.66
CA LYS A 45 21.81 -12.92 26.25
C LYS A 45 21.11 -11.69 25.66
N ASN A 46 21.72 -11.12 24.62
CA ASN A 46 21.10 -10.07 23.82
C ASN A 46 19.92 -10.69 23.06
N ASP A 47 18.76 -10.75 23.72
CA ASP A 47 17.49 -11.09 23.08
C ASP A 47 17.10 -9.92 22.18
N LYS A 48 17.67 -9.90 20.97
CA LYS A 48 17.22 -8.96 19.94
C LYS A 48 15.74 -9.25 19.71
N PRO A 49 14.85 -8.26 19.84
CA PRO A 49 13.42 -8.47 19.64
C PRO A 49 13.20 -9.11 18.28
N GLN A 50 12.51 -10.26 18.27
CA GLN A 50 12.23 -11.00 17.06
C GLN A 50 11.43 -10.10 16.13
N ARG A 51 11.97 -9.79 14.94
CA ARG A 51 11.26 -8.95 13.97
C ARG A 51 9.98 -9.67 13.56
N VAL A 52 8.85 -9.06 13.91
CA VAL A 52 7.52 -9.50 13.48
C VAL A 52 7.48 -9.47 11.96
N LYS A 53 7.33 -10.64 11.33
CA LYS A 53 7.18 -10.72 9.86
C LYS A 53 5.94 -9.93 9.43
N PRO A 54 5.87 -9.31 8.25
CA PRO A 54 4.61 -8.73 7.75
C PRO A 54 3.59 -9.82 7.44
N ILE A 55 2.29 -9.50 7.50
CA ILE A 55 1.21 -10.38 7.02
C ILE A 55 1.18 -10.31 5.49
N PRO A 56 1.25 -11.44 4.77
CA PRO A 56 1.24 -11.43 3.31
C PRO A 56 -0.16 -11.16 2.74
N TYR A 57 -0.25 -10.25 1.76
CA TYR A 57 -1.46 -9.99 0.96
C TYR A 57 -1.23 -10.51 -0.45
N ILE A 58 -1.95 -11.56 -0.84
CA ILE A 58 -1.76 -12.26 -2.11
C ILE A 58 -2.88 -11.87 -3.06
N ALA A 59 -2.52 -11.10 -4.08
CA ALA A 59 -3.45 -10.57 -5.06
C ALA A 59 -3.50 -11.41 -6.33
N THR A 60 -4.72 -11.69 -6.79
CA THR A 60 -5.04 -12.54 -7.94
C THR A 60 -5.91 -11.78 -8.94
N THR A 61 -5.77 -12.07 -10.24
CA THR A 61 -6.42 -11.32 -11.33
C THR A 61 -7.67 -11.98 -11.89
N SER A 62 -7.87 -13.28 -11.62
CA SER A 62 -8.95 -14.09 -12.19
C SER A 62 -9.43 -15.16 -11.22
N SER A 63 -10.64 -15.70 -11.40
CA SER A 63 -11.16 -16.80 -10.57
C SER A 63 -10.28 -18.04 -10.63
N LYS A 64 -9.69 -18.36 -11.80
CA LYS A 64 -8.78 -19.50 -11.94
C LYS A 64 -7.50 -19.32 -11.13
N GLU A 65 -6.93 -18.12 -11.15
CA GLU A 65 -5.77 -17.79 -10.34
C GLU A 65 -6.13 -17.80 -8.85
N HIS A 66 -7.31 -17.28 -8.51
CA HIS A 66 -7.84 -17.24 -7.15
C HIS A 66 -8.04 -18.65 -6.57
N GLY A 67 -8.70 -19.56 -7.28
CA GLY A 67 -8.86 -20.95 -6.84
C GLY A 67 -7.53 -21.67 -6.57
N ARG A 68 -6.50 -21.42 -7.40
CA ARG A 68 -5.15 -21.97 -7.14
C ARG A 68 -4.51 -21.36 -5.89
N ALA A 69 -4.67 -20.06 -5.69
CA ALA A 69 -4.20 -19.39 -4.48
C ALA A 69 -4.90 -19.95 -3.23
N LEU A 70 -6.21 -20.14 -3.27
CA LEU A 70 -6.98 -20.76 -2.19
C LEU A 70 -6.43 -22.15 -1.86
N ALA A 71 -6.31 -23.03 -2.87
CA ALA A 71 -5.79 -24.38 -2.69
C ALA A 71 -4.34 -24.44 -2.14
N GLN A 72 -3.52 -23.43 -2.43
CA GLN A 72 -2.13 -23.37 -1.96
C GLN A 72 -2.00 -22.79 -0.56
N PHE A 73 -2.85 -21.82 -0.22
CA PHE A 73 -2.67 -21.00 0.98
C PHE A 73 -3.64 -21.32 2.10
N ILE A 74 -4.78 -21.96 1.86
CA ILE A 74 -5.68 -22.46 2.91
C ILE A 74 -5.18 -23.83 3.40
N ARG A 75 -5.30 -24.06 4.70
CA ARG A 75 -4.83 -25.26 5.40
C ARG A 75 -5.95 -25.85 6.23
N GLU A 76 -5.84 -27.15 6.47
CA GLU A 76 -6.70 -27.85 7.39
C GLU A 76 -6.66 -27.19 8.77
N GLY A 77 -7.83 -26.94 9.36
CA GLY A 77 -7.99 -26.26 10.64
C GLY A 77 -8.00 -24.73 10.61
N ASP A 78 -7.80 -24.07 9.45
CA ASP A 78 -7.92 -22.61 9.38
C ASP A 78 -9.36 -22.15 9.69
N SER A 79 -9.47 -21.02 10.40
CA SER A 79 -10.68 -20.20 10.47
C SER A 79 -10.65 -19.15 9.34
N VAL A 80 -11.60 -19.22 8.41
CA VAL A 80 -11.60 -18.41 7.17
C VAL A 80 -12.80 -17.46 7.12
N LEU A 81 -12.54 -16.19 6.82
CA LEU A 81 -13.59 -15.22 6.44
C LEU A 81 -13.54 -14.99 4.93
N GLU A 82 -14.60 -15.35 4.21
CA GLU A 82 -14.78 -15.03 2.79
C GLU A 82 -15.73 -13.84 2.64
N LEU A 83 -15.22 -12.69 2.20
CA LEU A 83 -15.99 -11.52 1.80
C LEU A 83 -16.18 -11.52 0.28
N GLY A 84 -17.44 -11.64 -0.15
CA GLY A 84 -17.82 -11.65 -1.57
C GLY A 84 -18.06 -13.04 -2.09
N THR A 85 -18.51 -13.94 -1.20
CA THR A 85 -18.80 -15.31 -1.58
C THR A 85 -19.82 -15.34 -2.72
N GLN A 86 -19.58 -16.21 -3.71
CA GLN A 86 -20.57 -16.49 -4.76
C GLN A 86 -21.14 -17.89 -4.62
N LEU A 87 -20.79 -18.60 -3.53
CA LEU A 87 -21.12 -19.99 -3.29
C LEU A 87 -20.76 -20.85 -4.52
N ASP A 88 -19.53 -20.66 -5.00
CA ASP A 88 -19.00 -21.29 -6.22
C ASP A 88 -17.78 -22.17 -5.91
N ALA A 89 -17.02 -22.52 -6.95
CA ALA A 89 -15.80 -23.32 -6.82
C ALA A 89 -14.77 -22.73 -5.83
N SER A 90 -14.76 -21.41 -5.61
CA SER A 90 -13.88 -20.75 -4.64
C SER A 90 -14.28 -21.14 -3.21
N SER A 91 -15.57 -21.03 -2.89
CA SER A 91 -16.13 -21.43 -1.59
C SER A 91 -15.96 -22.94 -1.36
N GLU A 92 -16.17 -23.77 -2.38
CA GLU A 92 -15.88 -25.21 -2.28
C GLU A 92 -14.40 -25.48 -2.01
N THR A 93 -13.49 -24.74 -2.65
CA THR A 93 -12.05 -24.87 -2.40
C THR A 93 -11.68 -24.48 -0.97
N ILE A 94 -12.32 -23.43 -0.42
CA ILE A 94 -12.16 -23.03 0.98
C ILE A 94 -12.59 -24.17 1.90
N LEU A 95 -13.83 -24.66 1.75
CA LEU A 95 -14.39 -25.67 2.63
C LEU A 95 -13.64 -27.00 2.58
N ASN A 96 -13.20 -27.41 1.38
CA ASN A 96 -12.34 -28.58 1.24
C ASN A 96 -10.96 -28.37 1.87
N GLY A 97 -10.42 -27.14 1.78
CA GLY A 97 -9.10 -26.80 2.31
C GLY A 97 -9.05 -26.75 3.83
N ILE A 98 -10.09 -26.25 4.50
CA ILE A 98 -10.16 -26.15 5.96
C ILE A 98 -10.43 -27.52 6.64
N GLY A 99 -11.00 -28.47 5.91
CA GLY A 99 -11.28 -29.82 6.41
C GLY A 99 -12.32 -29.86 7.54
N SER A 100 -12.31 -30.96 8.31
CA SER A 100 -13.29 -31.19 9.38
C SER A 100 -13.03 -30.38 10.65
N THR A 101 -11.82 -29.83 10.82
CA THR A 101 -11.41 -29.13 12.04
C THR A 101 -11.37 -27.61 11.91
N GLY A 102 -11.56 -27.08 10.70
CA GLY A 102 -11.60 -25.63 10.46
C GLY A 102 -13.03 -25.11 10.37
N SER A 103 -13.14 -23.79 10.22
CA SER A 103 -14.42 -23.11 10.07
C SER A 103 -14.37 -22.03 8.99
N ALA A 104 -15.50 -21.75 8.35
CA ALA A 104 -15.61 -20.67 7.38
C ALA A 104 -16.85 -19.80 7.60
N VAL A 105 -16.69 -18.49 7.48
CA VAL A 105 -17.80 -17.52 7.43
C VAL A 105 -17.84 -16.93 6.03
N LEU A 106 -18.89 -17.25 5.29
CA LEU A 106 -19.07 -16.90 3.89
C LEU A 106 -20.07 -15.74 3.79
N VAL A 107 -19.59 -14.56 3.39
CA VAL A 107 -20.35 -13.31 3.42
C VAL A 107 -20.60 -12.81 2.01
N ASP A 108 -21.85 -12.50 1.68
CA ASP A 108 -22.21 -11.79 0.44
C ASP A 108 -23.09 -10.57 0.77
N VAL A 109 -23.08 -9.59 -0.12
CA VAL A 109 -23.99 -8.44 -0.04
C VAL A 109 -25.26 -8.77 -0.79
N GLN A 110 -26.42 -8.49 -0.19
CA GLN A 110 -27.72 -8.60 -0.84
C GLN A 110 -27.74 -7.66 -2.04
N ARG A 111 -27.86 -8.25 -3.23
CA ARG A 111 -27.93 -7.47 -4.46
C ARG A 111 -29.39 -7.33 -4.83
N THR A 112 -29.84 -6.10 -5.05
CA THR A 112 -31.06 -5.89 -5.81
C THR A 112 -30.83 -6.52 -7.17
N GLU A 113 -31.67 -7.48 -7.55
CA GLU A 113 -31.54 -8.15 -8.85
C GLU A 113 -31.52 -7.09 -9.95
N THR A 114 -30.33 -6.82 -10.49
CA THR A 114 -30.21 -5.86 -11.57
C THR A 114 -30.72 -6.58 -12.81
N ASN A 115 -31.86 -6.12 -13.35
CA ASN A 115 -32.45 -6.56 -14.63
C ASN A 115 -31.51 -6.39 -15.84
N SER A 116 -30.26 -5.94 -15.66
CA SER A 116 -29.24 -5.95 -16.69
C SER A 116 -28.78 -7.40 -16.90
N GLY A 117 -29.30 -8.05 -17.93
CA GLY A 117 -29.12 -9.47 -18.28
C GLY A 117 -27.70 -10.00 -18.54
N ARG A 118 -26.67 -9.44 -17.91
CA ARG A 118 -25.31 -9.99 -17.82
C ARG A 118 -25.04 -10.78 -16.53
N THR A 119 -25.86 -10.63 -15.49
CA THR A 119 -25.69 -11.36 -14.21
C THR A 119 -26.62 -12.56 -14.04
N SER A 120 -27.53 -12.83 -14.97
CA SER A 120 -28.40 -14.02 -14.95
C SER A 120 -27.68 -15.34 -15.28
N GLN A 121 -26.38 -15.34 -15.54
CA GLN A 121 -25.62 -16.54 -15.93
C GLN A 121 -24.73 -17.16 -14.82
N GLY A 122 -24.81 -16.68 -13.58
CA GLY A 122 -24.18 -17.36 -12.44
C GLY A 122 -25.21 -17.65 -11.38
N SER A 123 -25.86 -18.81 -11.46
CA SER A 123 -26.76 -19.29 -10.41
C SER A 123 -25.99 -19.34 -9.09
N ARG A 124 -26.19 -18.35 -8.20
CA ARG A 124 -25.85 -18.54 -6.79
C ARG A 124 -26.55 -19.84 -6.39
N ASN A 125 -25.80 -20.90 -6.16
CA ASN A 125 -26.40 -22.19 -5.82
C ASN A 125 -26.65 -22.24 -4.32
N VAL A 126 -27.39 -21.24 -3.83
CA VAL A 126 -27.73 -21.10 -2.41
C VAL A 126 -28.38 -22.39 -1.93
N ASN A 127 -29.23 -23.01 -2.77
CA ASN A 127 -29.86 -24.29 -2.47
C ASN A 127 -28.85 -25.43 -2.22
N LYS A 128 -27.75 -25.52 -2.97
CA LYS A 128 -26.70 -26.52 -2.72
C LYS A 128 -26.07 -26.35 -1.33
N PHE A 129 -25.79 -25.11 -0.94
CA PHE A 129 -25.18 -24.81 0.37
C PHE A 129 -26.20 -24.82 1.52
N LEU A 130 -27.48 -24.56 1.27
CA LEU A 130 -28.52 -24.71 2.29
C LEU A 130 -28.95 -26.17 2.48
N ALA A 131 -28.99 -26.97 1.40
CA ALA A 131 -29.39 -28.37 1.44
C ALA A 131 -28.31 -29.28 2.07
N ALA A 132 -27.02 -29.00 1.80
CA ALA A 132 -25.91 -29.67 2.49
C ALA A 132 -25.97 -29.49 4.02
N GLY A 133 -26.62 -28.41 4.48
CA GLY A 133 -26.87 -28.12 5.88
C GLY A 133 -27.81 -29.08 6.61
N ARG A 134 -28.57 -29.93 5.90
CA ARG A 134 -29.76 -30.60 6.47
C ARG A 134 -29.97 -32.07 6.11
N GLN A 135 -29.07 -32.71 5.35
CA GLN A 135 -29.25 -34.13 4.99
C GLN A 135 -28.01 -34.96 5.31
N ASP A 136 -28.23 -36.03 6.08
CA ASP A 136 -27.36 -37.19 6.24
C ASP A 136 -27.21 -37.90 4.89
N ILE A 137 -26.41 -37.35 3.98
CA ILE A 137 -26.08 -38.01 2.72
C ILE A 137 -24.84 -38.87 2.98
N GLU A 138 -25.06 -40.14 3.27
CA GLU A 138 -24.03 -41.18 3.26
C GLU A 138 -23.47 -41.33 1.84
N GLY A 139 -22.32 -40.73 1.55
CA GLY A 139 -21.59 -40.99 0.30
C GLY A 139 -20.61 -39.89 -0.09
N ASP A 140 -19.31 -40.20 0.06
CA ASP A 140 -18.14 -39.48 -0.45
C ASP A 140 -18.00 -37.98 -0.12
N GLY A 141 -17.37 -37.70 1.04
CA GLY A 141 -16.56 -36.49 1.23
C GLY A 141 -17.30 -35.18 1.50
N LEU A 142 -18.57 -35.22 1.93
CA LEU A 142 -19.30 -34.01 2.29
C LEU A 142 -18.72 -33.34 3.55
N ILE A 143 -18.37 -32.06 3.41
CA ILE A 143 -18.06 -31.16 4.53
C ILE A 143 -19.26 -31.12 5.47
N ALA A 144 -19.05 -31.37 6.76
CA ALA A 144 -20.10 -31.27 7.76
C ALA A 144 -20.67 -29.84 7.74
N ALA A 145 -22.00 -29.75 7.67
CA ALA A 145 -22.76 -28.49 7.74
C ALA A 145 -22.32 -27.56 8.88
N GLU A 146 -21.74 -28.12 9.93
CA GLU A 146 -21.31 -27.42 11.14
C GLU A 146 -20.07 -26.55 10.92
N ASN A 147 -19.32 -26.75 9.84
CA ASN A 147 -18.02 -26.11 9.63
C ASN A 147 -18.12 -24.80 8.82
N TYR A 148 -19.31 -24.34 8.46
CA TYR A 148 -19.45 -23.02 7.85
C TYR A 148 -20.77 -22.32 8.17
N GLU A 149 -20.71 -20.99 8.09
CA GLU A 149 -21.84 -20.09 8.20
C GLU A 149 -21.93 -19.26 6.93
N TYR A 150 -23.13 -19.12 6.36
CA TYR A 150 -23.40 -18.20 5.27
C TYR A 150 -24.22 -17.01 5.77
N ILE A 151 -23.72 -15.80 5.53
CA ILE A 151 -24.33 -14.55 5.98
C ILE A 151 -24.54 -13.65 4.76
N GLU A 152 -25.80 -13.28 4.51
CA GLU A 152 -26.12 -12.24 3.53
C GLU A 152 -26.38 -10.92 4.25
N ILE A 153 -25.58 -9.89 3.96
CA ILE A 153 -25.68 -8.56 4.57
C ILE A 153 -26.40 -7.58 3.63
N GLU A 154 -27.21 -6.68 4.18
CA GLU A 154 -27.98 -5.72 3.39
C GLU A 154 -27.09 -4.72 2.62
N GLN A 155 -25.96 -4.35 3.23
CA GLN A 155 -25.03 -3.37 2.67
C GLN A 155 -23.60 -3.70 3.09
N PHE A 156 -22.64 -3.34 2.23
CA PHE A 156 -21.23 -3.66 2.43
C PHE A 156 -20.72 -3.19 3.81
N SER A 157 -21.10 -2.00 4.28
CA SER A 157 -20.65 -1.43 5.56
C SER A 157 -20.92 -2.30 6.80
N LEU A 158 -21.83 -3.27 6.71
CA LEU A 158 -22.14 -4.21 7.78
C LEU A 158 -21.14 -5.37 7.91
N TRP A 159 -20.16 -5.49 7.01
CA TRP A 159 -19.17 -6.57 7.09
C TRP A 159 -18.40 -6.58 8.43
N LYS A 160 -18.22 -5.42 9.08
CA LYS A 160 -17.55 -5.30 10.37
C LYS A 160 -18.33 -5.91 11.52
N SER A 161 -19.66 -5.88 11.51
CA SER A 161 -20.44 -6.48 12.60
C SER A 161 -20.27 -7.99 12.62
N ILE A 162 -19.90 -8.61 11.49
CA ILE A 162 -19.53 -10.02 11.42
C ILE A 162 -18.23 -10.26 12.18
N LEU A 163 -17.25 -9.37 12.10
CA LEU A 163 -16.06 -9.48 12.96
C LEU A 163 -16.44 -9.35 14.44
N ASP A 164 -17.30 -8.40 14.79
CA ASP A 164 -17.68 -8.15 16.19
C ASP A 164 -18.50 -9.31 16.80
N ASN A 165 -19.30 -10.00 15.99
CA ASN A 165 -20.17 -11.09 16.44
C ASN A 165 -19.45 -12.45 16.60
N HIS A 166 -18.22 -12.57 16.11
CA HIS A 166 -17.43 -13.80 16.23
C HIS A 166 -16.35 -13.67 17.30
N ASP A 167 -16.45 -14.51 18.33
CA ASP A 167 -15.48 -14.59 19.43
C ASP A 167 -14.12 -15.16 18.99
N SER A 168 -14.14 -16.08 18.03
CA SER A 168 -12.94 -16.69 17.47
C SER A 168 -12.34 -15.82 16.36
N PRO A 169 -11.02 -15.55 16.38
CA PRO A 169 -10.39 -14.80 15.31
C PRO A 169 -10.29 -15.63 14.02
N PHE A 170 -10.01 -14.95 12.91
CA PHE A 170 -9.79 -15.56 11.61
C PHE A 170 -8.30 -15.68 11.27
N ASP A 171 -7.89 -16.83 10.75
CA ASP A 171 -6.53 -17.10 10.25
C ASP A 171 -6.34 -16.55 8.84
N VAL A 172 -7.41 -16.53 8.04
CA VAL A 172 -7.38 -16.16 6.63
C VAL A 172 -8.54 -15.23 6.29
N LEU A 173 -8.23 -14.13 5.60
CA LEU A 173 -9.23 -13.35 4.88
C LEU A 173 -9.17 -13.71 3.39
N VAL A 174 -10.32 -14.03 2.81
CA VAL A 174 -10.54 -14.13 1.37
C VAL A 174 -11.44 -12.99 0.95
N LEU A 175 -11.00 -12.15 0.01
CA LEU A 175 -11.76 -10.99 -0.47
C LEU A 175 -11.93 -11.08 -1.99
N ASP A 176 -13.15 -11.31 -2.46
CA ASP A 176 -13.53 -11.02 -3.84
C ASP A 176 -14.04 -9.57 -3.95
N ALA A 177 -13.13 -8.69 -4.34
CA ALA A 177 -13.40 -7.25 -4.44
C ALA A 177 -14.52 -6.95 -5.46
N THR A 178 -14.59 -7.70 -6.55
CA THR A 178 -15.61 -7.47 -7.59
C THR A 178 -16.98 -7.90 -7.08
N ALA A 179 -17.04 -9.05 -6.39
CA ALA A 179 -18.28 -9.53 -5.80
C ALA A 179 -18.78 -8.60 -4.68
N MET A 180 -17.90 -8.14 -3.77
CA MET A 180 -18.32 -7.28 -2.65
C MET A 180 -18.61 -5.83 -3.06
N LEU A 181 -17.76 -5.25 -3.91
CA LEU A 181 -17.74 -3.79 -4.14
C LEU A 181 -18.36 -3.41 -5.48
N GLY A 182 -18.77 -4.39 -6.30
CA GLY A 182 -19.36 -4.22 -7.64
C GLY A 182 -18.37 -3.80 -8.72
N ASN A 183 -17.36 -3.02 -8.36
CA ASN A 183 -16.23 -2.62 -9.20
C ASN A 183 -14.91 -3.04 -8.55
N ASP A 184 -13.90 -3.27 -9.39
CA ASP A 184 -12.55 -3.61 -8.94
C ASP A 184 -11.81 -2.37 -8.40
N LEU A 185 -12.27 -1.86 -7.25
CA LEU A 185 -11.82 -0.62 -6.61
C LEU A 185 -10.62 -0.89 -5.68
N GLY A 186 -9.41 -0.80 -6.22
CA GLY A 186 -8.18 -1.16 -5.49
C GLY A 186 -7.97 -0.43 -4.15
N LEU A 187 -8.30 0.88 -4.07
CA LEU A 187 -8.22 1.66 -2.83
C LEU A 187 -9.14 1.11 -1.75
N THR A 188 -10.41 0.89 -2.11
CA THR A 188 -11.43 0.35 -1.19
C THR A 188 -11.05 -1.05 -0.74
N SER A 189 -10.57 -1.92 -1.64
CA SER A 189 -10.10 -3.26 -1.28
C SER A 189 -8.95 -3.21 -0.25
N LEU A 190 -7.95 -2.35 -0.45
CA LEU A 190 -6.83 -2.22 0.48
C LEU A 190 -7.26 -1.62 1.83
N SER A 191 -8.22 -0.69 1.83
CA SER A 191 -8.81 -0.16 3.06
C SER A 191 -9.49 -1.25 3.87
N VAL A 192 -10.29 -2.10 3.24
CA VAL A 192 -10.98 -3.23 3.90
C VAL A 192 -9.96 -4.23 4.47
N ILE A 193 -8.91 -4.53 3.72
CA ILE A 193 -7.82 -5.40 4.19
C ILE A 193 -7.13 -4.79 5.41
N ALA A 194 -6.82 -3.49 5.39
CA ALA A 194 -6.18 -2.80 6.50
C ALA A 194 -7.07 -2.83 7.76
N GLU A 195 -8.35 -2.51 7.61
CA GLU A 195 -9.32 -2.55 8.71
C GLU A 195 -9.47 -3.96 9.31
N PHE A 196 -9.53 -5.00 8.46
CA PHE A 196 -9.57 -6.39 8.92
C PHE A 196 -8.30 -6.76 9.70
N VAL A 197 -7.13 -6.44 9.15
CA VAL A 197 -5.85 -6.76 9.82
C VAL A 197 -5.74 -6.03 11.15
N ASP A 198 -6.07 -4.75 11.19
CA ASP A 198 -6.02 -3.96 12.43
C ASP A 198 -7.01 -4.51 13.47
N ASP A 199 -8.20 -4.95 13.06
CA ASP A 199 -9.16 -5.59 13.96
C ASP A 199 -8.62 -6.89 14.56
N MET A 200 -8.09 -7.79 13.73
CA MET A 200 -7.50 -9.04 14.21
C MET A 200 -6.35 -8.76 15.18
N MET A 201 -5.48 -7.82 14.86
CA MET A 201 -4.34 -7.45 15.71
C MET A 201 -4.80 -6.88 17.07
N ARG A 202 -5.93 -6.16 17.13
CA ARG A 202 -6.53 -5.70 18.40
C ARG A 202 -7.07 -6.86 19.25
N LYS A 203 -7.54 -7.93 18.61
CA LYS A 203 -7.97 -9.18 19.26
C LYS A 203 -6.79 -10.11 19.61
N GLU A 204 -5.56 -9.59 19.57
CA GLU A 204 -4.32 -10.35 19.76
C GLU A 204 -4.17 -11.54 18.79
N SER A 205 -4.94 -11.55 17.71
CA SER A 205 -4.83 -12.54 16.65
C SER A 205 -4.10 -11.96 15.46
N ARG A 206 -3.31 -12.80 14.81
CA ARG A 206 -2.56 -12.39 13.64
C ARG A 206 -2.94 -13.26 12.47
N PRO A 207 -3.68 -12.75 11.48
CA PRO A 207 -4.05 -13.53 10.33
C PRO A 207 -2.77 -13.96 9.60
N ARG A 208 -2.76 -15.19 9.14
CA ARG A 208 -1.63 -15.82 8.48
C ARG A 208 -1.47 -15.30 7.06
N VAL A 209 -2.58 -15.06 6.35
CA VAL A 209 -2.57 -14.58 4.97
C VAL A 209 -3.89 -13.88 4.63
N VAL A 210 -3.80 -12.89 3.73
CA VAL A 210 -4.96 -12.28 3.08
C VAL A 210 -4.90 -12.64 1.60
N LEU A 211 -5.97 -13.20 1.06
CA LEU A 211 -6.12 -13.55 -0.35
C LEU A 211 -7.14 -12.59 -0.98
N VAL A 212 -6.74 -11.86 -2.02
CA VAL A 212 -7.61 -10.88 -2.68
C VAL A 212 -7.74 -11.15 -4.17
N LYS A 213 -8.97 -11.22 -4.67
CA LYS A 213 -9.29 -11.24 -6.10
C LYS A 213 -9.62 -9.82 -6.55
N SER A 214 -8.62 -9.19 -7.15
CA SER A 214 -8.67 -7.81 -7.64
C SER A 214 -7.57 -7.61 -8.68
N LYS A 215 -7.94 -7.24 -9.92
CA LYS A 215 -6.97 -6.90 -10.97
C LYS A 215 -6.26 -5.60 -10.63
N ALA A 216 -6.96 -4.63 -10.04
CA ALA A 216 -6.38 -3.37 -9.59
C ALA A 216 -5.29 -3.59 -8.53
N VAL A 217 -5.59 -4.34 -7.47
CA VAL A 217 -4.62 -4.66 -6.41
C VAL A 217 -3.50 -5.56 -6.93
N ALA A 218 -3.78 -6.54 -7.79
CA ALA A 218 -2.74 -7.37 -8.41
C ALA A 218 -1.83 -6.56 -9.37
N SER A 219 -2.39 -5.58 -10.09
CA SER A 219 -1.62 -4.64 -10.91
C SER A 219 -0.69 -3.79 -10.04
N LEU A 220 -1.20 -3.26 -8.92
CA LEU A 220 -0.39 -2.54 -7.94
C LEU A 220 0.71 -3.44 -7.36
N ALA A 221 0.38 -4.68 -6.96
CA ALA A 221 1.32 -5.62 -6.37
C ALA A 221 2.52 -5.89 -7.27
N ARG A 222 2.31 -5.96 -8.59
CA ARG A 222 3.41 -6.11 -9.55
C ARG A 222 4.26 -4.85 -9.66
N ARG A 223 3.68 -3.65 -9.56
CA ARG A 223 4.41 -2.39 -9.77
C ARG A 223 5.03 -1.82 -8.49
N LEU A 224 4.53 -2.21 -7.32
CA LEU A 224 4.98 -1.75 -6.02
C LEU A 224 6.22 -2.52 -5.56
N VAL A 225 7.30 -1.77 -5.39
CA VAL A 225 8.63 -2.27 -5.08
C VAL A 225 9.06 -1.73 -3.72
N HIS A 226 9.52 -2.63 -2.86
CA HIS A 226 10.21 -2.25 -1.64
C HIS A 226 11.63 -1.78 -1.99
N ALA A 227 12.06 -0.59 -1.55
CA ALA A 227 13.36 -0.01 -1.92
C ALA A 227 14.55 -0.96 -1.65
N GLN A 228 14.55 -1.71 -0.54
CA GLN A 228 15.61 -2.70 -0.27
C GLN A 228 15.77 -3.76 -1.37
N ARG A 229 14.68 -4.17 -2.04
CA ARG A 229 14.71 -5.13 -3.15
C ARG A 229 15.38 -4.57 -4.41
N LEU A 230 15.40 -3.24 -4.52
CA LEU A 230 16.13 -2.55 -5.56
C LEU A 230 17.63 -2.58 -5.26
N PHE A 231 18.01 -2.35 -4.00
CA PHE A 231 19.40 -2.26 -3.59
C PHE A 231 20.14 -3.60 -3.54
N ASP A 232 19.43 -4.69 -3.24
CA ASP A 232 20.00 -6.04 -3.19
C ASP A 232 19.96 -6.77 -4.54
N GLY A 233 19.44 -6.14 -5.60
CA GLY A 233 19.35 -6.72 -6.94
C GLY A 233 18.31 -7.83 -7.07
N THR A 234 17.42 -8.03 -6.09
CA THR A 234 16.34 -9.04 -6.18
C THR A 234 15.23 -8.65 -7.16
N ILE A 235 15.26 -7.43 -7.69
CA ILE A 235 14.39 -6.99 -8.78
C ILE A 235 15.12 -7.16 -10.10
N LEU A 236 14.61 -8.10 -10.90
CA LEU A 236 15.08 -8.38 -12.26
C LEU A 236 14.39 -7.52 -13.33
N ARG A 237 13.67 -6.46 -12.91
CA ARG A 237 12.92 -5.61 -13.84
C ARG A 237 13.74 -4.42 -14.28
N ASP A 238 13.70 -4.17 -15.57
CA ASP A 238 14.21 -2.94 -16.14
C ASP A 238 13.25 -1.79 -15.80
N LEU A 239 13.52 -1.09 -14.69
CA LEU A 239 12.81 0.13 -14.28
C LEU A 239 13.08 1.33 -15.20
N THR A 240 13.96 1.10 -16.16
CA THR A 240 14.57 2.10 -17.00
C THR A 240 13.94 2.07 -18.41
N SER A 241 13.30 0.95 -18.78
CA SER A 241 12.50 0.83 -20.01
C SER A 241 11.14 1.56 -19.87
N PRO A 242 10.74 2.36 -20.87
CA PRO A 242 9.54 3.19 -20.78
C PRO A 242 8.26 2.37 -20.95
N SER A 243 7.38 2.43 -19.95
CA SER A 243 5.92 2.34 -20.17
C SER A 243 5.28 3.60 -19.58
N ARG A 244 4.96 4.56 -20.45
CA ARG A 244 4.18 5.76 -20.09
C ARG A 244 2.70 5.49 -20.34
N ASP A 245 2.16 4.51 -19.63
CA ASP A 245 0.76 4.05 -19.76
C ASP A 245 -0.11 4.48 -18.56
N GLY A 246 0.37 5.47 -17.80
CA GLY A 246 -0.24 5.91 -16.54
C GLY A 246 -0.06 4.93 -15.37
N ARG A 247 0.73 3.87 -15.53
CA ARG A 247 0.95 2.83 -14.50
C ARG A 247 2.44 2.72 -14.13
N PRO A 248 3.00 3.74 -13.45
CA PRO A 248 4.40 3.75 -13.07
C PRO A 248 4.78 2.56 -12.17
N TYR A 249 6.06 2.21 -12.19
CA TYR A 249 6.68 1.51 -11.06
C TYR A 249 6.69 2.42 -9.83
N ILE A 250 6.49 1.83 -8.65
CA ILE A 250 6.42 2.59 -7.40
C ILE A 250 7.48 2.05 -6.46
N ILE A 251 8.51 2.85 -6.17
CA ILE A 251 9.59 2.48 -5.24
C ILE A 251 9.28 3.10 -3.89
N ALA A 252 8.89 2.27 -2.93
CA ALA A 252 8.57 2.69 -1.57
C ALA A 252 9.78 2.51 -0.64
N GLY A 253 10.26 3.61 -0.07
CA GLY A 253 11.35 3.64 0.91
C GLY A 253 11.00 4.48 2.14
N VAL A 254 11.88 4.47 3.13
CA VAL A 254 11.78 5.41 4.27
C VAL A 254 13.12 6.06 4.56
N GLY A 255 13.03 7.28 5.10
CA GLY A 255 14.22 8.05 5.41
C GLY A 255 14.89 8.58 4.14
N VAL A 256 15.66 9.63 4.33
CA VAL A 256 16.29 10.37 3.22
C VAL A 256 17.39 9.52 2.56
N GLU A 257 18.06 8.67 3.33
CA GLU A 257 19.14 7.82 2.82
C GLU A 257 18.64 6.76 1.84
N GLU A 258 17.61 5.96 2.20
CA GLU A 258 17.02 5.00 1.26
C GLU A 258 16.47 5.72 0.03
N TYR A 259 15.82 6.86 0.23
CA TYR A 259 15.26 7.67 -0.85
C TYR A 259 16.32 8.09 -1.87
N ARG A 260 17.47 8.62 -1.41
CA ARG A 260 18.60 9.02 -2.28
C ARG A 260 19.32 7.84 -2.90
N ARG A 261 19.42 6.70 -2.21
CA ARG A 261 20.03 5.49 -2.74
C ARG A 261 19.31 4.93 -3.97
N THR A 262 18.08 5.36 -4.26
CA THR A 262 17.36 4.98 -5.49
C THR A 262 17.90 5.65 -6.76
N ILE A 263 18.57 6.80 -6.65
CA ILE A 263 19.01 7.62 -7.80
C ILE A 263 19.76 6.80 -8.86
N PRO A 264 20.84 6.06 -8.55
CA PRO A 264 21.60 5.32 -9.57
C PRO A 264 20.83 4.16 -10.22
N HIS A 265 19.69 3.76 -9.65
CA HIS A 265 18.88 2.66 -10.17
C HIS A 265 17.69 3.13 -11.01
N VAL A 266 17.24 4.37 -10.80
CA VAL A 266 16.00 4.89 -11.38
C VAL A 266 16.26 6.06 -12.32
N VAL A 267 17.23 6.91 -12.04
CA VAL A 267 17.49 8.14 -12.82
C VAL A 267 18.45 7.85 -13.97
N LYS A 268 18.12 8.36 -15.16
CA LYS A 268 18.94 8.35 -16.37
C LYS A 268 19.33 9.77 -16.78
N GLU A 269 20.43 9.85 -17.51
CA GLU A 269 20.74 11.01 -18.33
C GLU A 269 19.57 11.32 -19.28
N GLY A 270 19.19 12.60 -19.33
CA GLY A 270 18.10 13.10 -20.16
C GLY A 270 16.71 13.07 -19.50
N ASP A 271 16.57 12.47 -18.32
CA ASP A 271 15.29 12.45 -17.62
C ASP A 271 14.81 13.85 -17.24
N LYS A 272 13.49 14.07 -17.36
CA LYS A 272 12.77 15.23 -16.86
C LYS A 272 12.12 14.85 -15.53
N ILE A 273 12.57 15.43 -14.43
CA ILE A 273 12.23 14.98 -13.08
C ILE A 273 11.58 16.11 -12.27
N VAL A 274 10.64 15.74 -11.41
CA VAL A 274 10.14 16.59 -10.33
C VAL A 274 10.32 15.91 -8.99
N GLU A 275 10.85 16.65 -8.02
CA GLU A 275 10.83 16.27 -6.61
C GLU A 275 9.78 17.11 -5.88
N VAL A 276 8.77 16.46 -5.33
CA VAL A 276 7.71 17.05 -4.53
C VAL A 276 8.06 16.88 -3.05
N GLY A 277 8.04 17.98 -2.30
CA GLY A 277 8.52 18.06 -0.92
C GLY A 277 10.05 18.19 -0.84
N CYS A 278 10.63 19.08 -1.65
CA CYS A 278 12.09 19.15 -1.82
C CYS A 278 12.85 19.68 -0.60
N PHE A 279 12.18 20.31 0.37
CA PHE A 279 12.81 20.92 1.54
C PHE A 279 14.00 21.83 1.18
N SER A 280 15.23 21.48 1.58
CA SER A 280 16.45 22.26 1.30
C SER A 280 16.91 22.18 -0.16
N GLY A 281 16.37 21.25 -0.96
CA GLY A 281 16.79 21.03 -2.35
C GLY A 281 18.02 20.14 -2.51
N THR A 282 18.56 19.58 -1.42
CA THR A 282 19.76 18.73 -1.47
C THR A 282 19.54 17.46 -2.29
N THR A 283 18.39 16.79 -2.10
CA THR A 283 18.05 15.61 -2.92
C THR A 283 17.79 16.03 -4.37
N THR A 284 17.09 17.16 -4.58
CA THR A 284 16.86 17.72 -5.91
C THR A 284 18.17 17.90 -6.66
N ALA A 285 19.21 18.42 -5.99
CA ALA A 285 20.53 18.63 -6.58
C ALA A 285 21.21 17.33 -7.01
N LEU A 286 21.18 16.30 -6.17
CA LEU A 286 21.73 14.98 -6.50
C LEU A 286 21.00 14.34 -7.68
N VAL A 287 19.66 14.45 -7.70
CA VAL A 287 18.83 13.95 -8.79
C VAL A 287 19.11 14.72 -10.09
N HIS A 288 19.23 16.05 -10.00
CA HIS A 288 19.55 16.92 -11.14
C HIS A 288 20.91 16.58 -11.74
N GLU A 289 21.95 16.40 -10.91
CA GLU A 289 23.29 16.02 -11.36
C GLU A 289 23.26 14.69 -12.13
N SER A 290 22.53 13.69 -11.62
CA SER A 290 22.40 12.39 -12.28
C SER A 290 21.62 12.45 -13.60
N ALA A 291 20.62 13.33 -13.70
CA ALA A 291 19.81 13.49 -14.91
C ALA A 291 20.48 14.38 -15.96
N ASN A 292 21.39 15.26 -15.55
CA ASN A 292 21.89 16.36 -16.37
C ASN A 292 23.41 16.43 -16.62
N PRO A 293 24.14 15.31 -16.81
CA PRO A 293 25.59 15.38 -17.02
C PRO A 293 25.98 16.12 -18.30
N GLN A 294 25.14 16.08 -19.36
CA GLN A 294 25.39 16.73 -20.65
C GLN A 294 24.36 17.80 -21.03
N LYS A 295 23.69 18.43 -20.06
CA LYS A 295 22.63 19.45 -20.33
C LYS A 295 21.40 18.89 -21.05
N GLN A 296 21.12 17.60 -20.89
CA GLN A 296 20.02 16.90 -21.59
C GLN A 296 18.78 16.66 -20.73
N GLY A 297 18.91 16.70 -19.39
CA GLY A 297 17.84 16.41 -18.43
C GLY A 297 17.76 17.47 -17.35
N TYR A 298 16.83 17.32 -16.41
CA TYR A 298 16.73 18.24 -15.27
C TYR A 298 15.88 17.67 -14.14
N CYS A 299 16.07 18.21 -12.94
CA CYS A 299 15.14 18.09 -11.82
C CYS A 299 14.62 19.46 -11.39
N ILE A 300 13.31 19.56 -11.13
CA ILE A 300 12.65 20.72 -10.48
C ILE A 300 12.30 20.34 -9.05
N GLY A 301 12.69 21.16 -8.08
CA GLY A 301 12.25 20.99 -6.69
C GLY A 301 10.95 21.77 -6.43
N VAL A 302 9.95 21.09 -5.87
CA VAL A 302 8.64 21.67 -5.54
C VAL A 302 8.34 21.46 -4.07
N ASP A 303 7.82 22.49 -3.41
CA ASP A 303 7.39 22.46 -2.02
C ASP A 303 6.22 23.43 -1.83
N ILE A 304 5.32 23.12 -0.88
CA ILE A 304 4.18 23.98 -0.57
C ILE A 304 4.62 25.24 0.21
N GLY A 305 5.76 25.17 0.91
CA GLY A 305 6.28 26.24 1.74
C GLY A 305 7.09 27.30 0.96
N PRO A 306 6.61 28.54 0.77
CA PRO A 306 7.36 29.56 0.03
C PRO A 306 8.73 29.88 0.64
N ARG A 307 8.83 29.92 1.98
CA ARG A 307 10.10 30.13 2.70
C ARG A 307 11.10 28.98 2.49
N ILE A 308 10.60 27.76 2.33
CA ILE A 308 11.41 26.57 2.04
C ILE A 308 12.01 26.71 0.63
N ILE A 309 11.19 27.11 -0.35
CA ILE A 309 11.64 27.35 -1.73
C ILE A 309 12.65 28.51 -1.82
N GLU A 310 12.43 29.62 -1.12
CA GLU A 310 13.40 30.72 -1.06
C GLU A 310 14.75 30.25 -0.53
N ARG A 311 14.75 29.40 0.50
CA ARG A 311 15.96 28.81 1.06
C ARG A 311 16.64 27.89 0.06
N ALA A 312 15.91 26.98 -0.58
CA ALA A 312 16.46 26.05 -1.57
C ALA A 312 17.10 26.80 -2.76
N LYS A 313 16.48 27.89 -3.23
CA LYS A 313 17.06 28.76 -4.27
C LYS A 313 18.37 29.42 -3.85
N ARG A 314 18.54 29.78 -2.57
CA ARG A 314 19.81 30.32 -2.07
C ARG A 314 20.89 29.25 -1.97
N GLU A 315 20.54 28.04 -1.55
CA GLU A 315 21.48 26.92 -1.41
C GLU A 315 21.89 26.33 -2.77
N HIS A 316 21.00 26.38 -3.76
CA HIS A 316 21.20 25.79 -5.10
C HIS A 316 20.79 26.77 -6.22
N PRO A 317 21.52 27.89 -6.43
CA PRO A 317 21.08 28.99 -7.31
C PRO A 317 21.05 28.66 -8.80
N SER A 318 21.76 27.62 -9.24
CA SER A 318 21.74 27.16 -10.64
C SER A 318 20.51 26.33 -10.99
N MET A 319 19.73 25.92 -9.99
CA MET A 319 18.61 24.99 -10.14
C MET A 319 17.25 25.69 -10.12
N LYS A 320 16.21 24.98 -10.58
CA LYS A 320 14.84 25.47 -10.61
C LYS A 320 14.05 24.93 -9.42
N PHE A 321 13.45 25.85 -8.68
CA PHE A 321 12.54 25.55 -7.58
C PHE A 321 11.26 26.36 -7.69
N ALA A 322 10.13 25.75 -7.37
CA ALA A 322 8.81 26.38 -7.45
C ALA A 322 7.96 26.08 -6.22
N VAL A 323 7.11 27.02 -5.85
CA VAL A 323 6.06 26.76 -4.85
C VAL A 323 4.94 26.01 -5.56
N GLY A 324 4.48 24.91 -4.98
CA GLY A 324 3.39 24.13 -5.53
C GLY A 324 2.91 23.01 -4.62
N ASP A 325 1.69 22.54 -4.88
CA ASP A 325 1.06 21.45 -4.13
C ASP A 325 1.18 20.13 -4.90
N GLY A 326 1.78 19.12 -4.25
CA GLY A 326 1.95 17.78 -4.78
C GLY A 326 0.65 17.07 -5.17
N PHE A 327 -0.45 17.40 -4.49
CA PHE A 327 -1.78 16.84 -4.77
C PHE A 327 -2.44 17.48 -5.99
N LYS A 328 -1.90 18.59 -6.51
CA LYS A 328 -2.40 19.28 -7.70
C LYS A 328 -1.52 18.94 -8.90
N SER A 329 -1.65 17.74 -9.43
CA SER A 329 -0.79 17.24 -10.52
C SER A 329 -0.77 18.15 -11.77
N LEU A 330 -1.88 18.79 -12.12
CA LEU A 330 -1.93 19.78 -13.22
C LEU A 330 -1.08 21.04 -12.93
N GLU A 331 -0.90 21.41 -11.66
CA GLU A 331 -0.01 22.50 -11.27
C GLU A 331 1.45 22.14 -11.52
N LEU A 332 1.85 20.89 -11.29
CA LEU A 332 3.21 20.39 -11.57
C LEU A 332 3.54 20.49 -13.07
N MET A 333 2.56 20.25 -13.95
CA MET A 333 2.70 20.47 -15.39
C MET A 333 2.94 21.95 -15.74
N ARG A 334 2.22 22.86 -15.09
CA ARG A 334 2.40 24.31 -15.29
C ARG A 334 3.76 24.78 -14.78
N ILE A 335 4.21 24.26 -13.64
CA ILE A 335 5.54 24.54 -13.08
C ILE A 335 6.64 24.11 -14.06
N LYS A 336 6.50 22.95 -14.69
CA LYS A 336 7.43 22.49 -15.75
C LYS A 336 7.54 23.52 -16.88
N GLN A 337 6.40 23.97 -17.41
CA GLN A 337 6.35 24.96 -18.49
C GLN A 337 6.96 26.30 -18.10
N GLN A 338 6.76 26.74 -16.85
CA GLN A 338 7.35 27.99 -16.34
C GLN A 338 8.87 27.89 -16.14
N CYS A 339 9.37 26.74 -15.68
CA CYS A 339 10.79 26.56 -15.40
C CYS A 339 11.62 26.35 -16.67
N TYR A 340 11.02 25.74 -17.71
CA TYR A 340 11.67 25.38 -18.98
C TYR A 340 10.74 25.61 -20.19
N PRO A 341 10.43 26.87 -20.53
CA PRO A 341 9.53 27.21 -21.63
C PRO A 341 10.04 26.73 -23.00
N GLU A 342 11.35 26.68 -23.21
CA GLU A 342 12.01 26.19 -24.41
C GLU A 342 11.72 24.72 -24.72
N HIS A 343 11.33 23.94 -23.71
CA HIS A 343 10.96 22.53 -23.87
C HIS A 343 9.45 22.34 -24.15
N SER A 344 8.70 23.42 -24.36
CA SER A 344 7.24 23.39 -24.54
C SER A 344 6.78 23.27 -25.99
N SER A 345 7.69 23.39 -26.98
CA SER A 345 7.33 23.64 -28.39
C SER A 345 6.81 22.46 -29.20
N ASP A 346 7.03 21.19 -28.80
CA ASP A 346 6.60 20.03 -29.63
C ASP A 346 5.72 18.99 -28.91
N LYS A 347 5.66 18.99 -27.57
CA LYS A 347 4.80 18.06 -26.79
C LYS A 347 4.35 18.71 -25.49
N MET A 348 3.40 19.63 -25.60
CA MET A 348 2.83 20.38 -24.46
C MET A 348 2.28 19.47 -23.34
N LEU A 349 1.99 18.21 -23.66
CA LEU A 349 1.45 17.19 -22.76
C LEU A 349 2.48 16.17 -22.27
N GLU A 350 3.77 16.31 -22.61
CA GLU A 350 4.76 15.39 -22.09
C GLU A 350 4.94 15.62 -20.58
N GLY A 351 4.68 14.59 -19.78
CA GLY A 351 4.82 14.66 -18.32
C GLY A 351 6.27 14.60 -17.82
N PHE A 352 6.49 13.96 -16.68
CA PHE A 352 7.83 13.75 -16.10
C PHE A 352 8.24 12.29 -16.31
N ASP A 353 9.52 12.01 -16.47
CA ASP A 353 10.03 10.64 -16.55
C ASP A 353 10.00 9.96 -15.18
N VAL A 354 10.46 10.69 -14.17
CA VAL A 354 10.57 10.23 -12.80
C VAL A 354 9.94 11.25 -11.86
N ILE A 355 9.28 10.76 -10.82
CA ILE A 355 8.79 11.60 -9.73
C ILE A 355 9.41 11.11 -8.42
N TYR A 356 9.96 12.04 -7.67
CA TYR A 356 10.39 11.87 -6.30
C TYR A 356 9.33 12.53 -5.39
N ALA A 357 8.68 11.78 -4.50
CA ALA A 357 7.64 12.26 -3.60
C ALA A 357 8.01 12.07 -2.11
N ASP A 358 8.20 13.19 -1.41
CA ASP A 358 8.47 13.29 0.02
C ASP A 358 7.51 14.27 0.70
N ILE A 359 6.25 13.87 0.84
CA ILE A 359 5.21 14.72 1.42
C ILE A 359 4.98 14.32 2.88
N GLY A 360 4.99 15.31 3.78
CA GLY A 360 4.62 15.13 5.17
C GLY A 360 3.20 14.56 5.32
N GLY A 361 2.97 13.73 6.34
CA GLY A 361 1.66 13.11 6.60
C GLY A 361 1.44 11.76 5.92
N LEU A 362 2.18 11.41 4.86
CA LEU A 362 2.05 10.12 4.14
C LEU A 362 2.45 8.87 4.96
N SER A 363 2.96 9.06 6.18
CA SER A 363 3.27 7.98 7.14
C SER A 363 2.37 8.00 8.37
N GLY A 364 1.30 8.81 8.37
CA GLY A 364 0.30 8.87 9.42
C GLY A 364 -0.76 7.75 9.31
N PRO A 365 -1.82 7.81 10.16
CA PRO A 365 -2.91 6.82 10.18
C PRO A 365 -3.57 6.61 8.81
N ASP A 366 -3.88 7.71 8.11
CA ASP A 366 -4.50 7.68 6.78
C ASP A 366 -3.46 7.64 5.64
N GLY A 367 -2.18 7.53 5.99
CA GLY A 367 -1.07 7.71 5.06
C GLY A 367 -1.06 6.70 3.91
N LEU A 368 -1.67 5.53 4.06
CA LEU A 368 -1.82 4.57 2.97
C LEU A 368 -2.79 5.08 1.90
N THR A 369 -3.98 5.49 2.30
CA THR A 369 -5.03 5.98 1.39
C THR A 369 -4.61 7.28 0.70
N ASP A 370 -3.99 8.19 1.45
CA ASP A 370 -3.45 9.45 0.91
C ASP A 370 -2.33 9.19 -0.10
N SER A 371 -1.40 8.27 0.23
CA SER A 371 -0.32 7.91 -0.68
C SER A 371 -0.84 7.31 -1.97
N LEU A 372 -1.79 6.38 -1.91
CA LEU A 372 -2.32 5.74 -3.11
C LEU A 372 -3.12 6.72 -3.98
N SER A 373 -3.92 7.60 -3.36
CA SER A 373 -4.66 8.65 -4.06
C SER A 373 -3.71 9.63 -4.78
N LEU A 374 -2.63 10.02 -4.10
CA LEU A 374 -1.55 10.82 -4.70
C LEU A 374 -0.90 10.09 -5.88
N LEU A 375 -0.54 8.82 -5.71
CA LEU A 375 0.14 8.02 -6.74
C LEU A 375 -0.73 7.83 -7.99
N ASP A 376 -2.04 7.64 -7.85
CA ASP A 376 -2.96 7.58 -8.98
C ASP A 376 -3.04 8.95 -9.68
N GLY A 377 -3.18 10.04 -8.92
CA GLY A 377 -3.23 11.39 -9.46
C GLY A 377 -1.96 11.79 -10.22
N LEU A 378 -0.79 11.41 -9.71
CA LEU A 378 0.51 11.61 -10.38
C LEU A 378 0.67 10.69 -11.58
N GLY A 379 0.30 9.41 -11.44
CA GLY A 379 0.40 8.39 -12.48
C GLY A 379 -0.37 8.76 -13.74
N TYR A 380 -1.65 9.13 -13.59
CA TYR A 380 -2.50 9.48 -14.73
C TYR A 380 -2.20 10.85 -15.34
N ALA A 381 -1.86 11.85 -14.52
CA ALA A 381 -1.70 13.21 -15.02
C ALA A 381 -0.30 13.49 -15.60
N LEU A 382 0.73 12.80 -15.08
CA LEU A 382 2.13 13.06 -15.42
C LEU A 382 2.80 11.89 -16.14
N GLU A 383 2.11 10.75 -16.26
CA GLU A 383 2.56 9.52 -16.93
C GLU A 383 4.04 9.15 -16.70
N PRO A 384 4.56 9.21 -15.46
CA PRO A 384 5.94 8.82 -15.21
C PRO A 384 6.14 7.33 -15.45
N ARG A 385 7.37 6.95 -15.79
CA ARG A 385 7.75 5.53 -15.78
C ARG A 385 7.96 5.03 -14.35
N CYS A 386 8.37 5.91 -13.44
CA CYS A 386 8.67 5.54 -12.05
C CYS A 386 8.34 6.67 -11.07
N ILE A 387 7.76 6.30 -9.92
CA ILE A 387 7.57 7.17 -8.77
C ILE A 387 8.35 6.59 -7.59
N ILE A 388 9.21 7.39 -6.98
CA ILE A 388 9.88 7.07 -5.70
C ILE A 388 9.10 7.80 -4.61
N ILE A 389 8.61 7.07 -3.61
CA ILE A 389 7.81 7.63 -2.52
C ILE A 389 8.45 7.33 -1.16
N LYS A 390 8.66 8.39 -0.36
CA LYS A 390 9.13 8.28 1.03
C LYS A 390 7.94 8.13 1.99
N SER A 391 7.45 6.91 2.16
CA SER A 391 6.30 6.62 3.03
C SER A 391 6.47 5.28 3.76
N LEU A 392 6.34 5.31 5.09
CA LEU A 392 6.34 4.09 5.90
C LEU A 392 5.17 3.17 5.57
N CYS A 393 3.99 3.73 5.31
CA CYS A 393 2.79 2.98 4.95
C CYS A 393 2.97 2.26 3.61
N MET A 394 3.48 2.95 2.59
CA MET A 394 3.78 2.34 1.30
C MET A 394 4.90 1.30 1.40
N ARG A 395 5.93 1.52 2.22
CA ARG A 395 6.99 0.53 2.45
C ARG A 395 6.45 -0.73 3.12
N ARG A 396 5.56 -0.58 4.11
CA ARG A 396 4.87 -1.71 4.76
C ARG A 396 4.01 -2.47 3.75
N LEU A 397 3.21 -1.76 2.94
CA LEU A 397 2.43 -2.38 1.88
C LEU A 397 3.32 -3.14 0.90
N ALA A 398 4.42 -2.55 0.44
CA ALA A 398 5.39 -3.21 -0.45
C ALA A 398 6.04 -4.45 0.18
N SER A 399 6.07 -4.54 1.51
CA SER A 399 6.57 -5.73 2.22
C SER A 399 5.53 -6.85 2.26
N SER A 400 4.25 -6.50 2.38
CA SER A 400 3.11 -7.42 2.52
C SER A 400 2.52 -7.88 1.19
N LEU A 401 2.33 -6.95 0.24
CA LEU A 401 1.58 -7.16 -0.99
C LEU A 401 2.40 -7.90 -2.05
N ARG A 402 1.84 -8.98 -2.60
CA ARG A 402 2.44 -9.81 -3.65
C ARG A 402 1.39 -10.20 -4.68
N SER A 403 1.79 -10.28 -5.96
CA SER A 403 0.94 -10.93 -6.96
C SER A 403 1.13 -12.45 -6.89
N TYR A 404 0.03 -13.20 -6.97
CA TYR A 404 0.09 -14.66 -6.98
C TYR A 404 0.88 -15.19 -8.18
N SER A 405 0.69 -14.61 -9.37
CA SER A 405 1.48 -14.96 -10.57
C SER A 405 2.99 -15.02 -10.33
N GLU A 406 3.56 -14.02 -9.64
CA GLU A 406 4.99 -13.98 -9.31
C GLU A 406 5.39 -15.09 -8.32
N LEU A 407 4.56 -15.37 -7.32
CA LEU A 407 4.82 -16.44 -6.34
C LEU A 407 4.74 -17.82 -6.98
N TRP A 408 3.81 -17.99 -7.92
CA TRP A 408 3.62 -19.22 -8.66
C TRP A 408 4.82 -19.52 -9.57
N GLU A 409 5.32 -18.52 -10.30
CA GLU A 409 6.53 -18.64 -11.12
C GLU A 409 7.75 -18.99 -10.27
N GLN A 410 7.95 -18.30 -9.14
CA GLN A 410 9.04 -18.61 -8.21
C GLN A 410 8.96 -20.03 -7.64
N SER A 411 7.74 -20.53 -7.39
CA SER A 411 7.54 -21.90 -6.90
C SER A 411 7.95 -22.91 -7.96
N LYS A 412 7.52 -22.72 -9.21
CA LYS A 412 7.93 -23.56 -10.35
C LYS A 412 9.44 -23.56 -10.58
N GLU A 413 10.09 -22.41 -10.52
CA GLU A 413 11.54 -22.32 -10.67
C GLU A 413 12.30 -23.07 -9.57
N ARG A 414 11.77 -23.08 -8.34
CA ARG A 414 12.35 -23.84 -7.23
C ARG A 414 12.18 -25.34 -7.42
N GLU A 415 11.00 -25.77 -7.84
CA GLU A 415 10.73 -27.18 -8.18
C GLU A 415 11.64 -27.67 -9.32
N ALA A 416 11.83 -26.85 -10.35
CA ALA A 416 12.71 -27.14 -11.48
C ALA A 416 14.20 -27.19 -11.10
N LYS A 417 14.63 -26.46 -10.06
CA LYS A 417 16.00 -26.51 -9.53
C LYS A 417 16.23 -27.66 -8.56
N ALA A 418 15.15 -28.21 -7.99
CA ALA A 418 15.21 -29.33 -7.05
C ALA A 418 15.13 -30.70 -7.76
N SER A 419 14.65 -30.72 -9.00
CA SER A 419 14.62 -31.89 -9.90
C SER A 419 15.92 -31.96 -10.70
#